data_AF-A0A1B8QYM7-F1
#
_entry.id   AF-A0A1B8QYM7-F1
#
_cell.length_a   1.000
_cell.length_b   1.000
_cell.length_c   1.000
_cell.angle_alpha   90.00
_cell.angle_beta   90.00
_cell.angle_gamma   90.00
#
_symmetry.space_group_name_H-M   'P 1'
#
loop_
_entity.id
_entity.type
_entity.pdbx_description
1 polymer ?
#
loop_
_entity_poly.entity_id
_entity_poly.type
_entity_poly.pdbx_seq_one_letter_code
_entity_poly.pdbx_strand_id
1 'polypeptide(L)' 'MEVGNIVKLRNGTLCDVVYETQFGKWLLVEKTETEEPPFSHWHNANGTFYADDESQLDVVEVINLN' A
#
# COMPACT_ATOMS: atom_id res chain seq x y z
N MET A 1 -9.69 -1.11 -1.75
CA MET A 1 -8.50 -1.19 -2.63
C MET A 1 -8.70 -2.39 -3.52
N GLU A 2 -8.09 -2.37 -4.70
CA GLU A 2 -8.06 -3.48 -5.66
C GLU A 2 -6.65 -3.59 -6.25
N VAL A 3 -6.27 -4.80 -6.68
CA VAL A 3 -4.99 -5.00 -7.39
C VAL A 3 -4.97 -4.13 -8.64
N GLY A 4 -3.88 -3.37 -8.82
CA GLY A 4 -3.71 -2.39 -9.88
C GLY A 4 -4.06 -0.96 -9.48
N ASN A 5 -4.66 -0.73 -8.31
CA ASN A 5 -4.80 0.63 -7.77
C ASN A 5 -3.43 1.21 -7.35
N ILE A 6 -3.34 2.55 -7.38
CA ILE A 6 -2.29 3.29 -6.68
C ILE A 6 -2.87 3.75 -5.35
N VAL A 7 -2.06 3.71 -4.29
CA VAL A 7 -2.43 4.25 -2.99
C VAL A 7 -1.38 5.20 -2.48
N LYS A 8 -1.78 6.14 -1.64
CA LYS A 8 -0.88 7.04 -0.91
C LYS A 8 -0.82 6.64 0.54
N LEU A 9 0.39 6.41 1.02
CA LEU A 9 0.65 6.18 2.44
C LEU A 9 0.67 7.52 3.17
N ARG A 10 0.49 7.49 4.49
CA ARG A 10 0.44 8.69 5.35
C ARG A 10 1.69 9.56 5.24
N ASN A 11 2.87 8.94 5.09
CA ASN A 11 4.14 9.64 4.86
C ASN A 11 4.26 10.31 3.47
N GLY A 12 3.25 10.14 2.61
CA GLY A 12 3.20 10.69 1.26
C GLY A 12 3.72 9.76 0.16
N THR A 13 4.31 8.61 0.50
CA THR A 13 4.80 7.63 -0.47
C THR A 13 3.64 7.05 -1.28
N LEU A 14 3.83 6.91 -2.59
CA LEU A 14 2.88 6.23 -3.47
C LEU A 14 3.26 4.76 -3.61
N CYS A 15 2.27 3.87 -3.60
CA CYS A 15 2.46 2.44 -3.79
C CYS A 15 1.47 1.88 -4.81
N ASP A 16 1.88 0.84 -5.54
CA ASP A 16 0.98 -0.01 -6.29
C ASP A 16 0.43 -1.13 -5.39
N VAL A 17 -0.86 -1.42 -5.51
CA VAL A 17 -1.48 -2.61 -4.90
C VAL A 17 -1.24 -3.78 -5.84
N VAL A 18 -0.38 -4.73 -5.44
CA VAL A 18 0.06 -5.81 -6.36
C VAL A 18 -0.55 -7.17 -6.03
N TYR A 19 -1.08 -7.35 -4.82
CA TYR A 19 -1.67 -8.62 -4.42
C TYR A 19 -2.67 -8.45 -3.27
N GLU A 20 -3.68 -9.32 -3.26
CA GLU A 20 -4.61 -9.51 -2.16
C GLU A 20 -4.58 -10.97 -1.71
N THR A 21 -4.39 -11.20 -0.42
CA THR A 21 -4.58 -12.54 0.16
C THR A 21 -6.07 -12.89 0.22
N GLN A 22 -6.40 -14.18 0.29
CA GLN A 22 -7.79 -14.62 0.55
C GLN A 22 -8.41 -14.09 1.86
N PHE A 23 -7.60 -13.53 2.76
CA PHE A 23 -8.04 -12.96 4.04
C PHE A 23 -8.11 -11.42 4.01
N GLY A 24 -8.01 -10.81 2.82
CA GLY A 24 -8.13 -9.37 2.62
C GLY A 24 -6.88 -8.56 2.99
N LYS A 25 -5.75 -9.19 3.35
CA LYS A 25 -4.47 -8.47 3.48
C LYS A 25 -3.91 -8.09 2.11
N TRP A 26 -3.28 -6.92 2.02
CA TRP A 26 -2.76 -6.33 0.78
C TRP A 26 -1.23 -6.30 0.78
N LEU A 27 -0.61 -6.62 -0.34
CA LEU A 27 0.80 -6.32 -0.59
C LEU A 27 0.89 -5.03 -1.40
N LEU A 28 1.59 -4.05 -0.84
CA LEU A 28 1.88 -2.77 -1.48
C LEU A 28 3.35 -2.72 -1.87
N VAL A 29 3.66 -2.17 -3.03
CA VAL A 29 5.04 -1.95 -3.50
C VAL A 29 5.23 -0.47 -3.76
N GLU A 30 6.25 0.13 -3.14
CA GLU A 30 6.54 1.56 -3.32
C GLU A 30 6.89 1.89 -4.77
N LYS A 31 6.38 3.02 -5.25
CA LYS A 31 6.82 3.58 -6.53
C LYS A 31 8.19 4.22 -6.34
N THR A 32 9.17 3.71 -7.06
CA THR A 32 10.52 4.28 -7.12
C THR A 32 10.91 4.57 -8.57
N GLU A 33 11.71 5.61 -8.75
CA GLU A 33 12.37 5.96 -10.03
C GLU A 33 13.86 5.56 -10.01
N THR A 34 14.30 4.82 -9.00
CA THR A 34 15.69 4.37 -8.83
C THR A 34 15.90 2.96 -9.39
N GLU A 35 17.17 2.59 -9.59
CA GLU A 35 17.56 1.21 -9.95
C GLU A 35 17.46 0.23 -8.79
N GLU A 36 17.30 0.73 -7.55
CA GLU A 36 17.17 -0.10 -6.35
C GLU A 36 15.78 -0.76 -6.31
N PRO A 37 15.68 -2.02 -5.85
CA PRO A 37 14.40 -2.67 -5.67
C PRO A 37 13.48 -1.87 -4.76
N PRO A 38 12.19 -1.72 -5.10
CA PRO A 38 11.25 -1.01 -4.25
C PRO A 38 11.00 -1.77 -2.94
N PHE A 39 10.71 -1.02 -1.87
CA PHE A 39 10.22 -1.63 -0.64
C PHE A 39 8.80 -2.18 -0.85
N SER A 40 8.50 -3.26 -0.14
CA SER A 40 7.17 -3.86 -0.13
C SER A 40 6.63 -4.00 1.29
N HIS A 41 5.33 -3.78 1.44
CA HIS A 41 4.68 -3.64 2.73
C HIS A 41 3.37 -4.43 2.76
N TRP A 42 3.20 -5.28 3.78
CA TRP A 42 1.94 -5.96 4.02
C TRP A 42 1.00 -5.09 4.87
N HIS A 43 -0.25 -4.98 4.43
CA HIS A 43 -1.27 -4.17 5.09
C HIS A 43 -2.51 -5.00 5.41
N ASN A 44 -3.24 -4.59 6.44
CA ASN A 44 -4.52 -5.18 6.81
C ASN A 44 -5.62 -4.76 5.84
N ALA A 45 -6.77 -5.43 5.91
CA ALA A 45 -7.89 -5.21 4.99
C ALA A 45 -8.42 -3.76 4.99
N ASN A 46 -8.29 -3.08 6.12
CA ASN A 46 -8.66 -1.67 6.28
C ASN A 46 -7.56 -0.68 5.85
N GLY A 47 -6.42 -1.16 5.33
CA GLY A 47 -5.30 -0.34 4.87
C GLY A 47 -4.30 0.08 5.95
N THR A 48 -4.45 -0.38 7.20
CA THR A 48 -3.46 -0.09 8.24
C THR A 48 -2.25 -1.00 8.13
N PHE A 49 -1.09 -0.47 8.51
CA PHE A 49 0.16 -1.25 8.57
C PHE A 49 0.21 -2.10 9.85
N TYR A 50 -0.04 -1.47 11.00
CA TYR A 50 -0.25 -2.16 12.28
C TYR A 50 -1.74 -2.25 12.62
N ALA A 51 -2.14 -3.25 13.40
CA ALA A 51 -3.54 -3.44 13.77
C ALA A 51 -4.02 -2.39 14.78
N ASP A 52 -3.15 -2.02 15.72
CA ASP A 52 -3.54 -1.33 16.95
C ASP A 52 -2.84 0.04 17.13
N ASP A 53 -2.11 0.51 16.12
CA ASP A 53 -1.39 1.79 16.18
C ASP A 53 -1.39 2.50 14.82
N GLU A 54 -1.37 3.83 14.85
CA GLU A 54 -1.24 4.64 13.65
C GLU A 54 0.20 4.55 13.12
N SER A 55 0.34 4.28 11.83
CA SER A 55 1.63 4.19 11.16
C SER A 55 1.78 5.25 10.07
N GLN A 56 3.03 5.68 9.88
CA GLN A 56 3.44 6.46 8.71
C GLN A 56 3.22 5.70 7.39
N LEU A 57 3.06 4.39 7.46
CA LEU A 57 2.79 3.53 6.32
C LEU A 57 1.30 3.25 6.12
N ASP A 58 0.39 3.75 6.96
CA ASP A 58 -1.05 3.53 6.73
C ASP A 58 -1.50 4.14 5.40
N VAL A 59 -2.37 3.42 4.69
CA VAL A 59 -3.03 3.96 3.50
C VAL A 59 -4.02 5.04 3.90
N VAL A 60 -3.87 6.23 3.34
CA VAL A 60 -4.76 7.38 3.59
C VAL A 60 -5.56 7.81 2.37
N GLU A 61 -5.19 7.35 1.17
CA GLU A 61 -5.89 7.68 -0.07
C GLU A 61 -5.73 6.56 -1.10
N VAL A 62 -6.80 6.26 -1.84
CA VAL A 62 -6.80 5.34 -2.99
C VAL A 62 -6.97 6.17 -4.26
N ILE A 63 -5.99 6.09 -5.15
CA ILE A 63 -5.90 6.80 -6.43
C ILE A 63 -6.22 5.78 -7.53
N ASN A 64 -7.48 5.76 -7.96
CA ASN A 64 -7.91 4.90 -9.05
C ASN A 64 -7.41 5.48 -10.39
N LEU A 65 -6.66 4.68 -11.15
CA LEU A 65 -6.44 4.95 -12.56
C LEU A 65 -7.62 4.33 -13.32
N ASN A 66 -8.52 5.18 -13.80
CA ASN A 66 -9.64 4.80 -14.68
C ASN A 66 -9.15 4.11 -15.96
#